data_AF-A0A2D7YNJ6-F1
#
_entry.id   AF-A0A2D7YNJ6-F1
#
_cell.length_a   1.000
_cell.length_b   1.000
_cell.length_c   1.000
_cell.angle_alpha   90.00
_cell.angle_beta   90.00
_cell.angle_gamma   90.00
#
_symmetry.space_group_name_H-M   'P 1'
#
loop_
_entity.id
_entity.type
_entity.pdbx_description
1 polymer ?
#
loop_
_entity_poly.entity_id
_entity_poly.type
_entity_poly.pdbx_seq_one_letter_code
_entity_poly.pdbx_strand_id
1 'polypeptide(L)'
;MKDKLETRSFIIMLLLVSIAFLWVLKPFWMSIFWACAVAVIFYPLQRKLQHSLGDKPNRNALLTLLIAVVIVVIPVLGIAYSFIQEGVQFYQKVDSGEIRPGQFIQQIETAFPFIPELLEKLGIETDNLRQKISEFAVTASRTLAEQALTVGQNTFSFVVSVALMIYLVFFLLRDGHLLINLMVRALPLGDQRERELFGKFAEVTRATVKGNIVVAMVQGALGGIIFAILGIPGALLWGVVMAFLSLIPAVGAGIVWLPVAVYL
;
A
#
# COMPACT_ATOMS: atom_id res chain seq x y z
N MET A 1 -50.84 9.36 -18.30
CA MET A 1 -50.42 9.38 -16.87
C MET A 1 -49.72 8.10 -16.44
N LYS A 2 -50.12 6.90 -16.92
CA LYS A 2 -49.45 5.62 -16.63
C LYS A 2 -47.96 5.60 -17.05
N ASP A 3 -47.62 6.11 -18.23
CA ASP A 3 -46.22 6.13 -18.71
C ASP A 3 -45.28 6.98 -17.84
N LYS A 4 -45.79 8.06 -17.22
CA LYS A 4 -45.00 8.91 -16.30
C LYS A 4 -44.78 8.23 -14.95
N LEU A 5 -45.71 7.39 -14.50
CA LEU A 5 -45.57 6.61 -13.27
C LEU A 5 -44.62 5.43 -13.48
N GLU A 6 -44.72 4.73 -14.61
CA GLU A 6 -43.80 3.64 -14.97
C GLU A 6 -42.36 4.14 -15.10
N THR A 7 -42.15 5.26 -15.80
CA THR A 7 -40.81 5.86 -15.94
C THR A 7 -40.23 6.30 -14.59
N ARG A 8 -41.04 6.91 -13.71
CA ARG A 8 -40.58 7.33 -12.38
C ARG A 8 -40.27 6.14 -11.48
N SER A 9 -41.13 5.12 -11.45
CA SER A 9 -40.91 3.89 -10.69
C SER A 9 -39.66 3.16 -11.19
N PHE A 10 -39.45 3.10 -12.52
CA PHE A 10 -38.24 2.53 -13.10
C PHE A 10 -36.98 3.30 -12.69
N ILE A 11 -36.99 4.63 -12.77
CA ILE A 11 -35.84 5.45 -12.36
C ILE A 11 -35.55 5.30 -10.86
N ILE A 12 -36.57 5.30 -10.01
CA ILE A 12 -36.41 5.12 -8.56
C ILE A 12 -35.84 3.74 -8.25
N MET A 13 -36.36 2.69 -8.90
CA MET A 13 -35.86 1.33 -8.75
C MET A 13 -34.41 1.20 -9.26
N LEU A 14 -34.10 1.80 -10.40
CA LEU A 14 -32.74 1.87 -10.95
C LEU A 14 -31.78 2.55 -9.96
N LEU A 15 -32.19 3.68 -9.38
CA LEU A 15 -31.42 4.40 -8.36
C LEU A 15 -31.20 3.53 -7.11
N LEU A 16 -32.25 2.88 -6.61
CA LEU A 16 -32.16 2.00 -5.44
C LEU A 16 -31.20 0.83 -5.70
N VAL A 17 -31.33 0.16 -6.84
CA VAL A 17 -30.45 -0.94 -7.25
C VAL A 17 -29.01 -0.44 -7.41
N SER A 18 -28.81 0.75 -7.98
CA SER A 18 -27.47 1.35 -8.14
C SER A 18 -26.82 1.69 -6.80
N ILE A 19 -27.58 2.25 -5.85
CA ILE A 19 -27.09 2.55 -4.50
C ILE A 19 -26.77 1.25 -3.75
N ALA A 20 -27.66 0.25 -3.82
CA ALA A 20 -27.43 -1.05 -3.21
C ALA A 20 -26.17 -1.72 -3.78
N PHE A 21 -25.96 -1.64 -5.10
CA PHE A 21 -24.76 -2.14 -5.76
C PHE A 21 -23.49 -1.44 -5.25
N LEU A 22 -23.49 -0.11 -5.16
CA LEU A 22 -22.35 0.65 -4.61
C LEU A 22 -22.07 0.29 -3.14
N TRP A 23 -23.12 0.00 -2.37
CA TRP A 23 -22.97 -0.39 -0.97
C TRP A 23 -22.37 -1.80 -0.84
N VAL A 24 -22.76 -2.74 -1.71
CA VAL A 24 -22.13 -4.08 -1.79
C VAL A 24 -20.67 -3.99 -2.24
N LEU A 25 -20.33 -3.00 -3.09
CA LEU A 25 -18.94 -2.74 -3.49
C LEU A 25 -18.08 -2.11 -2.38
N LYS A 26 -18.68 -1.54 -1.33
CA LYS A 26 -17.99 -0.84 -0.22
C LYS A 26 -16.71 -1.55 0.28
N PRO A 27 -16.75 -2.85 0.67
CA PRO A 27 -15.55 -3.55 1.15
C PRO A 27 -14.46 -3.75 0.09
N PHE A 28 -14.81 -3.69 -1.20
CA PHE A 28 -13.89 -3.97 -2.31
C PHE A 28 -13.29 -2.71 -2.95
N TRP A 29 -13.65 -1.50 -2.48
CA TRP A 29 -13.13 -0.25 -3.04
C TRP A 29 -11.62 -0.20 -3.05
N MET A 30 -10.97 -0.68 -1.98
CA MET A 30 -9.51 -0.72 -1.91
C MET A 30 -8.93 -1.66 -2.97
N SER A 31 -9.51 -2.84 -3.17
CA SER A 31 -9.10 -3.81 -4.19
C SER A 31 -9.29 -3.28 -5.60
N ILE A 32 -10.42 -2.60 -5.87
CA ILE A 32 -10.70 -1.96 -7.16
C ILE A 32 -9.70 -0.84 -7.43
N PHE A 33 -9.46 0.02 -6.44
CA PHE A 33 -8.50 1.11 -6.54
C PHE A 33 -7.09 0.60 -6.86
N TRP A 34 -6.62 -0.40 -6.13
CA TRP A 34 -5.32 -1.03 -6.39
C TRP A 34 -5.26 -1.71 -7.74
N ALA A 35 -6.33 -2.37 -8.16
CA ALA A 35 -6.38 -2.99 -9.48
C ALA A 35 -6.24 -1.95 -10.61
N CYS A 36 -6.94 -0.81 -10.48
CA CYS A 36 -6.79 0.31 -11.41
C CYS A 36 -5.37 0.89 -11.39
N ALA A 37 -4.78 1.10 -10.22
CA ALA A 37 -3.43 1.64 -10.10
C ALA A 37 -2.38 0.72 -10.77
N VAL A 38 -2.42 -0.58 -10.45
CA VAL A 38 -1.53 -1.58 -11.06
C VAL A 38 -1.76 -1.64 -12.57
N ALA A 39 -3.02 -1.69 -13.02
CA ALA A 39 -3.32 -1.73 -14.45
C ALA A 39 -2.76 -0.50 -15.19
N VAL A 40 -2.88 0.71 -14.64
CA VAL A 40 -2.33 1.94 -15.24
C VAL A 40 -0.80 1.93 -15.28
N ILE A 41 -0.15 1.50 -14.19
CA ILE A 41 1.32 1.43 -14.10
C ILE A 41 1.88 0.43 -15.11
N PHE A 42 1.23 -0.72 -15.28
CA PHE A 42 1.68 -1.80 -16.17
C PHE A 42 1.09 -1.71 -17.59
N TYR A 43 0.18 -0.78 -17.86
CA TYR A 43 -0.35 -0.50 -19.19
C TYR A 43 0.72 -0.27 -20.28
N PRO A 44 1.79 0.54 -20.08
CA PRO A 44 2.85 0.68 -21.08
C PRO A 44 3.55 -0.63 -21.40
N LEU A 45 3.72 -1.53 -20.42
CA LEU A 45 4.26 -2.87 -20.63
C LEU A 45 3.30 -3.71 -21.49
N GLN A 46 2.01 -3.74 -21.13
CA GLN A 46 0.95 -4.42 -21.91
C GLN A 46 0.97 -4.00 -23.38
N ARG A 47 1.06 -2.70 -23.67
CA ARG A 47 1.09 -2.18 -25.04
C ARG A 47 2.34 -2.61 -25.81
N LYS A 48 3.51 -2.66 -25.15
CA LYS A 48 4.75 -3.17 -25.77
C LYS A 48 4.63 -4.65 -26.09
N LEU A 49 4.07 -5.45 -25.19
CA LEU A 49 3.82 -6.88 -25.43
C LEU A 49 2.84 -7.09 -26.60
N GLN A 50 1.77 -6.30 -26.69
CA GLN A 50 0.81 -6.38 -27.81
C GLN A 50 1.45 -6.05 -29.16
N HIS A 51 2.35 -5.07 -29.21
CA HIS A 51 3.07 -4.72 -30.45
C HIS A 51 4.12 -5.78 -30.85
N SER A 52 4.67 -6.53 -29.90
CA SER A 52 5.74 -7.51 -30.14
C SER A 52 5.20 -8.93 -30.40
N LEU A 53 4.22 -9.38 -29.61
CA LEU A 53 3.67 -10.75 -29.65
C LEU A 53 2.37 -10.87 -30.48
N GLY A 54 1.89 -9.75 -31.03
CA GLY A 54 0.65 -9.67 -31.81
C GLY A 54 -0.61 -9.55 -30.95
N ASP A 55 -1.76 -9.54 -31.61
CA ASP A 55 -3.06 -9.23 -30.99
C ASP A 55 -3.71 -10.45 -30.33
N LYS A 56 -3.06 -10.94 -29.26
CA LYS A 56 -3.58 -12.03 -28.41
C LYS A 56 -3.91 -11.47 -27.02
N PRO A 57 -5.11 -10.88 -26.82
CA PRO A 57 -5.42 -10.07 -25.64
C PRO A 57 -5.31 -10.86 -24.32
N ASN A 58 -5.81 -12.10 -24.27
CA ASN A 58 -5.70 -12.96 -23.08
C ASN A 58 -4.24 -13.28 -22.73
N ARG A 59 -3.41 -13.62 -23.71
CA ARG A 59 -2.01 -14.02 -23.48
C ARG A 59 -1.16 -12.83 -23.04
N ASN A 60 -1.34 -11.68 -23.68
CA ASN A 60 -0.60 -10.47 -23.35
C ASN A 60 -0.98 -9.98 -21.95
N ALA A 61 -2.28 -9.95 -21.63
CA ALA A 61 -2.76 -9.57 -20.29
C ALA A 61 -2.24 -10.53 -19.20
N LEU A 62 -2.24 -11.84 -19.46
CA LEU A 62 -1.73 -12.84 -18.52
C LEU A 62 -0.22 -12.67 -18.29
N LEU A 63 0.56 -12.47 -19.36
CA LEU A 63 2.00 -12.22 -19.25
C LEU A 63 2.31 -10.94 -18.46
N THR A 64 1.63 -9.85 -18.77
CA THR A 64 1.80 -8.58 -18.04
C THR A 64 1.39 -8.72 -16.58
N LEU A 65 0.30 -9.42 -16.28
CA LEU A 65 -0.13 -9.70 -14.92
C LEU A 65 0.92 -10.52 -14.16
N LEU A 66 1.47 -11.56 -14.78
CA LEU A 66 2.49 -12.41 -14.15
C LEU A 66 3.75 -11.60 -13.85
N ILE A 67 4.20 -10.78 -14.80
CA ILE A 67 5.34 -9.86 -14.60
C ILE A 67 5.04 -8.87 -13.47
N ALA A 68 3.82 -8.30 -13.44
CA ALA A 68 3.41 -7.37 -12.39
C ALA A 68 3.44 -8.04 -11.01
N VAL A 69 2.80 -9.22 -10.88
CA VAL A 69 2.77 -9.99 -9.63
C VAL A 69 4.18 -10.31 -9.16
N VAL A 70 5.08 -10.77 -10.04
CA VAL A 70 6.47 -11.06 -9.67
C VAL A 70 7.21 -9.81 -9.19
N ILE A 71 7.07 -8.69 -9.91
CA ILE A 71 7.71 -7.42 -9.55
C ILE A 71 7.19 -6.88 -8.21
N VAL A 72 5.91 -7.11 -7.87
CA VAL A 72 5.33 -6.66 -6.59
C VAL A 72 5.66 -7.62 -5.44
N VAL A 73 5.53 -8.93 -5.68
CA VAL A 73 5.64 -9.96 -4.63
C VAL A 73 7.09 -10.15 -4.18
N ILE A 74 8.07 -10.08 -5.09
CA ILE A 74 9.49 -10.27 -4.72
C ILE A 74 9.96 -9.26 -3.65
N PRO A 75 9.78 -7.93 -3.82
CA PRO A 75 10.15 -6.96 -2.79
C PRO A 75 9.41 -7.19 -1.48
N VAL A 76 8.11 -7.50 -1.52
CA VAL A 76 7.29 -7.72 -0.31
C VAL A 76 7.78 -8.94 0.47
N LEU A 77 8.06 -10.06 -0.21
CA LEU A 77 8.64 -11.24 0.44
C LEU A 77 10.03 -10.96 0.99
N GLY A 78 10.82 -10.15 0.28
CA GLY A 78 12.12 -9.69 0.74
C GLY A 78 12.04 -8.91 2.07
N ILE A 79 11.14 -7.93 2.16
CA ILE A 79 10.89 -7.18 3.41
C ILE A 79 10.43 -8.13 4.50
N ALA A 80 9.44 -8.98 4.22
CA ALA A 80 8.89 -9.91 5.20
C ALA A 80 9.98 -10.84 5.75
N TYR A 81 10.85 -11.35 4.88
CA TYR A 81 11.98 -12.17 5.28
C TYR A 81 12.99 -11.40 6.15
N SER A 82 13.40 -10.19 5.73
CA SER A 82 14.30 -9.33 6.53
C SER A 82 13.71 -9.00 7.90
N PHE A 83 12.42 -8.67 7.95
CA PHE A 83 11.71 -8.36 9.18
C PHE A 83 11.60 -9.57 10.12
N ILE A 84 11.35 -10.76 9.58
CA ILE A 84 11.35 -12.01 10.36
C ILE A 84 12.75 -12.31 10.89
N GLN A 85 13.80 -12.15 10.07
CA GLN A 85 15.17 -12.39 10.51
C GLN A 85 15.60 -11.41 11.61
N GLU A 86 15.35 -10.11 11.42
CA GLU A 86 15.68 -9.09 12.42
C GLU A 86 14.84 -9.26 13.69
N GLY A 87 13.54 -9.58 13.55
CA GLY A 87 12.65 -9.85 14.68
C GLY A 87 13.08 -11.10 15.47
N VAL A 88 13.49 -12.17 14.80
CA VAL A 88 14.00 -13.39 15.45
C VAL A 88 15.35 -13.14 16.11
N GLN A 89 16.26 -12.38 15.48
CA GLN A 89 17.54 -12.00 16.09
C GLN A 89 17.35 -11.08 17.29
N PHE A 90 16.39 -10.16 17.23
CA PHE A 90 16.01 -9.33 18.36
C PHE A 90 15.45 -10.18 19.51
N TYR A 91 14.53 -11.11 19.22
CA TYR A 91 13.99 -12.03 20.21
C TYR A 91 15.08 -12.90 20.85
N GLN A 92 16.01 -13.41 20.04
CA GLN A 92 17.16 -14.20 20.53
C GLN A 92 18.14 -13.38 21.37
N LYS A 93 18.37 -12.10 21.06
CA LYS A 93 19.19 -11.18 21.86
C LYS A 93 18.54 -10.78 23.19
N VAL A 94 17.21 -10.78 23.24
CA VAL A 94 16.43 -10.58 24.48
C VAL A 94 16.44 -11.85 25.34
N ASP A 95 16.28 -13.04 24.74
CA ASP A 95 16.23 -14.33 25.44
C ASP A 95 17.62 -14.78 25.94
N SER A 96 18.69 -14.45 25.20
CA SER A 96 20.09 -14.73 25.60
C SER A 96 20.63 -13.79 26.67
N GLY A 97 19.88 -12.76 27.08
CA GLY A 97 20.24 -11.85 28.17
C GLY A 97 21.27 -10.77 27.84
N GLU A 98 21.64 -10.59 26.56
CA GLU A 98 22.47 -9.47 26.08
C GLU A 98 21.71 -8.13 26.11
N ILE A 99 20.40 -8.15 25.82
CA ILE A 99 19.52 -7.00 26.00
C ILE A 99 18.72 -7.20 27.29
N ARG A 100 19.26 -6.71 28.40
CA ARG A 100 18.49 -6.56 29.65
C ARG A 100 17.60 -5.32 29.50
N PRO A 101 16.26 -5.44 29.49
CA PRO A 101 15.38 -4.26 29.42
C PRO A 101 15.62 -3.25 30.56
N GLY A 102 16.23 -3.69 31.67
CA GLY A 102 16.70 -2.81 32.75
C GLY A 102 17.85 -1.87 32.34
N GLN A 103 18.71 -2.25 31.39
CA GLN A 103 19.81 -1.39 30.91
C GLN A 103 19.34 -0.33 29.90
N PHE A 104 18.26 -0.57 29.14
CA PHE A 104 17.67 0.49 28.31
C PHE A 104 17.11 1.62 29.16
N ILE A 105 16.45 1.29 30.28
CA ILE A 105 15.99 2.28 31.27
C ILE A 105 17.20 3.01 31.88
N GLN A 106 18.25 2.28 32.23
CA GLN A 106 19.45 2.84 32.85
C GLN A 106 20.29 3.68 31.86
N GLN A 107 20.32 3.35 30.57
CA GLN A 107 20.96 4.14 29.50
C GLN A 107 20.17 5.41 29.17
N ILE A 108 18.83 5.38 29.26
CA ILE A 108 18.00 6.58 29.15
C ILE A 108 18.26 7.52 30.36
N GLU A 109 18.38 6.97 31.57
CA GLU A 109 18.76 7.73 32.77
C GLU A 109 20.18 8.32 32.70
N THR A 110 21.15 7.62 32.09
CA THR A 110 22.53 8.12 31.94
C THR A 110 22.74 9.05 30.73
N ALA A 111 22.02 8.86 29.63
CA ALA A 111 22.11 9.72 28.45
C ALA A 111 21.39 11.07 28.65
N PHE A 112 20.37 11.09 29.51
CA PHE A 112 19.64 12.30 29.89
C PHE A 112 19.58 12.44 31.43
N PRO A 113 20.69 12.82 32.08
CA PRO A 113 20.74 13.00 33.54
C PRO A 113 19.81 14.11 34.06
N PHE A 114 19.27 14.94 33.16
CA PHE A 114 18.26 15.95 33.48
C PHE A 114 16.84 15.37 33.66
N ILE A 115 16.53 14.19 33.13
CA ILE A 115 15.17 13.63 33.18
C ILE A 115 14.77 13.22 34.62
N PRO A 116 15.62 12.53 35.40
CA PRO A 116 15.33 12.25 36.81
C PRO A 116 15.14 13.53 37.63
N GLU A 117 16.03 14.51 37.48
CA GLU A 117 15.93 15.81 38.16
C GLU A 117 14.71 16.64 37.74
N LEU A 118 14.30 16.58 36.46
CA LEU A 118 13.10 17.28 35.96
C LEU A 118 11.82 16.62 36.50
N LEU A 119 11.79 15.29 36.54
CA LEU A 119 10.66 14.51 37.06
C LEU A 119 10.50 14.68 38.58
N GLU A 120 11.62 14.74 39.30
CA GLU A 120 11.64 15.00 40.75
C GLU A 120 11.23 16.46 41.07
N LYS A 121 11.68 17.45 40.26
CA LYS A 121 11.21 18.85 40.35
C LYS A 121 9.75 19.04 39.96
N LEU A 122 9.19 18.14 39.15
CA LEU A 122 7.77 18.11 38.76
C LEU A 122 6.91 17.26 39.70
N GLY A 123 7.50 16.65 40.74
CA GLY A 123 6.78 15.88 41.77
C GLY A 123 6.25 14.52 41.30
N ILE A 124 6.87 13.92 40.28
CA ILE A 124 6.44 12.64 39.71
C ILE A 124 7.27 11.51 40.31
N GLU A 125 6.67 10.76 41.25
CA GLU A 125 7.27 9.56 41.85
C GLU A 125 7.58 8.50 40.78
N THR A 126 8.85 8.11 40.71
CA THR A 126 9.41 7.17 39.73
C THR A 126 8.81 5.76 39.80
N ASP A 127 8.25 5.36 40.94
CA ASP A 127 7.59 4.05 41.11
C ASP A 127 6.28 3.94 40.33
N ASN A 128 5.49 5.02 40.24
CA ASN A 128 4.26 5.06 39.45
C ASN A 128 4.53 5.03 37.94
N LEU A 129 5.70 5.53 37.51
CA LEU A 129 6.09 5.53 36.11
C LEU A 129 6.47 4.14 35.63
N ARG A 130 7.20 3.37 36.45
CA ARG A 130 7.59 1.99 36.14
C ARG A 130 6.38 1.06 36.02
N GLN A 131 5.39 1.25 36.90
CA GLN A 131 4.15 0.50 36.88
C GLN A 131 3.26 0.88 35.69
N LYS A 132 3.16 2.18 35.35
CA LYS A 132 2.46 2.61 34.13
C LYS A 132 3.12 2.15 32.85
N ILE A 133 4.45 2.08 32.79
CA ILE A 133 5.18 1.56 31.64
C ILE A 133 4.95 0.05 31.50
N SER A 134 4.94 -0.71 32.59
CA SER A 134 4.66 -2.15 32.52
C SER A 134 3.20 -2.43 32.14
N GLU A 135 2.24 -1.67 32.69
CA GLU A 135 0.83 -1.76 32.29
C GLU A 135 0.63 -1.36 30.83
N PHE A 136 1.27 -0.27 30.37
CA PHE A 136 1.22 0.12 28.97
C PHE A 136 1.85 -0.93 28.05
N ALA A 137 2.97 -1.54 28.45
CA ALA A 137 3.60 -2.62 27.70
C ALA A 137 2.69 -3.86 27.63
N VAL A 138 2.05 -4.25 28.74
CA VAL A 138 1.12 -5.39 28.78
C VAL A 138 -0.15 -5.11 27.96
N THR A 139 -0.72 -3.91 28.08
CA THR A 139 -1.89 -3.50 27.29
C THR A 139 -1.55 -3.41 25.81
N ALA A 140 -0.40 -2.82 25.44
CA ALA A 140 0.08 -2.77 24.06
C ALA A 140 0.29 -4.18 23.50
N SER A 141 0.93 -5.07 24.26
CA SER A 141 1.14 -6.47 23.89
C SER A 141 -0.18 -7.22 23.66
N ARG A 142 -1.17 -6.98 24.53
CA ARG A 142 -2.49 -7.61 24.44
C ARG A 142 -3.29 -7.08 23.25
N THR A 143 -3.26 -5.77 22.99
CA THR A 143 -3.88 -5.18 21.79
C THR A 143 -3.20 -5.64 20.51
N LEU A 144 -1.87 -5.80 20.51
CA LEU A 144 -1.13 -6.32 19.37
C LEU A 144 -1.43 -7.80 19.13
N ALA A 145 -1.55 -8.61 20.19
CA ALA A 145 -1.94 -10.01 20.09
C ALA A 145 -3.38 -10.19 19.60
N GLU A 146 -4.31 -9.38 20.11
CA GLU A 146 -5.72 -9.37 19.66
C GLU A 146 -5.83 -8.90 18.21
N GLN A 147 -5.07 -7.86 17.81
CA GLN A 147 -4.97 -7.39 16.42
C GLN A 147 -4.31 -8.44 15.50
N ALA A 148 -3.27 -9.13 15.95
CA ALA A 148 -2.65 -10.23 15.20
C ALA A 148 -3.62 -11.41 15.00
N LEU A 149 -4.44 -11.74 16.01
CA LEU A 149 -5.51 -12.73 15.90
C LEU A 149 -6.65 -12.26 14.98
N THR A 150 -6.97 -10.95 14.96
CA THR A 150 -7.95 -10.39 14.01
C THR A 150 -7.42 -10.34 12.57
N VAL A 151 -6.11 -10.14 12.38
CA VAL A 151 -5.44 -10.33 11.08
C VAL A 151 -5.60 -11.78 10.62
N GLY A 152 -5.48 -12.75 11.53
CA GLY A 152 -5.77 -14.16 11.30
C GLY A 152 -7.21 -14.42 10.84
N GLN A 153 -8.22 -13.90 11.55
CA GLN A 153 -9.64 -14.01 11.15
C GLN A 153 -9.96 -13.31 9.81
N ASN A 154 -9.25 -12.23 9.49
CA ASN A 154 -9.38 -11.51 8.22
C ASN A 154 -8.59 -12.13 7.07
N THR A 155 -7.88 -13.24 7.27
CA THR A 155 -7.13 -13.92 6.19
C THR A 155 -8.03 -14.27 5.02
N PHE A 156 -9.26 -14.74 5.27
CA PHE A 156 -10.21 -15.04 4.20
C PHE A 156 -10.59 -13.77 3.41
N SER A 157 -10.92 -12.68 4.10
CA SER A 157 -11.25 -11.39 3.46
C SER A 157 -10.06 -10.82 2.68
N PHE A 158 -8.84 -10.96 3.22
CA PHE A 158 -7.60 -10.58 2.55
C PHE A 158 -7.39 -11.40 1.27
N VAL A 159 -7.48 -12.73 1.33
CA VAL A 159 -7.33 -13.61 0.16
C VAL A 159 -8.38 -13.29 -0.92
N VAL A 160 -9.64 -13.10 -0.53
CA VAL A 160 -10.70 -12.71 -1.46
C VAL A 160 -10.40 -11.34 -2.08
N SER A 161 -9.94 -10.38 -1.29
CA SER A 161 -9.59 -9.03 -1.77
C SER A 161 -8.44 -9.06 -2.77
N VAL A 162 -7.40 -9.84 -2.48
CA VAL A 162 -6.23 -10.02 -3.37
C VAL A 162 -6.64 -10.75 -4.65
N ALA A 163 -7.42 -11.83 -4.55
CA ALA A 163 -7.91 -12.57 -5.71
C ALA A 163 -8.77 -11.68 -6.62
N LEU A 164 -9.66 -10.89 -6.03
CA LEU A 164 -10.50 -9.93 -6.75
C LEU A 164 -9.67 -8.82 -7.39
N MET A 165 -8.64 -8.31 -6.70
CA MET A 165 -7.71 -7.33 -7.28
C MET A 165 -6.99 -7.92 -8.50
N ILE A 166 -6.39 -9.11 -8.39
CA ILE A 166 -5.69 -9.79 -9.49
C ILE A 166 -6.64 -10.03 -10.67
N TYR A 167 -7.86 -10.49 -10.38
CA TYR A 167 -8.91 -10.65 -11.38
C TYR A 167 -9.20 -9.33 -12.10
N LEU A 168 -9.43 -8.24 -11.36
CA LEU A 168 -9.69 -6.94 -11.96
C LEU A 168 -8.51 -6.40 -12.78
N VAL A 169 -7.27 -6.57 -12.31
CA VAL A 169 -6.07 -6.18 -13.07
C VAL A 169 -6.04 -6.91 -14.41
N PHE A 170 -6.33 -8.21 -14.43
CA PHE A 170 -6.37 -8.99 -15.67
C PHE A 170 -7.37 -8.41 -16.67
N PHE A 171 -8.62 -8.18 -16.25
CA PHE A 171 -9.67 -7.66 -17.13
C PHE A 171 -9.43 -6.21 -17.53
N LEU A 172 -8.86 -5.37 -16.65
CA LEU A 172 -8.48 -3.99 -16.97
C LEU A 172 -7.35 -3.95 -18.01
N LEU A 173 -6.35 -4.82 -17.89
CA LEU A 173 -5.25 -4.91 -18.86
C LEU A 173 -5.71 -5.51 -20.20
N ARG A 174 -6.69 -6.41 -20.18
CA ARG A 174 -7.24 -7.06 -21.38
C ARG A 174 -8.22 -6.15 -22.13
N ASP A 175 -9.24 -5.66 -21.42
CA ASP A 175 -10.43 -5.02 -21.98
C ASP A 175 -10.49 -3.53 -21.70
N GLY A 176 -9.44 -2.92 -21.15
CA GLY A 176 -9.41 -1.51 -20.77
C GLY A 176 -9.84 -0.56 -21.90
N HIS A 177 -9.47 -0.87 -23.15
CA HIS A 177 -9.92 -0.10 -24.32
C HIS A 177 -11.43 -0.14 -24.55
N LEU A 178 -12.04 -1.31 -24.34
CA LEU A 178 -13.49 -1.50 -24.49
C LEU A 178 -14.24 -0.81 -23.35
N LEU A 179 -13.72 -0.91 -22.11
CA LEU A 179 -14.26 -0.18 -20.95
C LEU A 179 -14.22 1.33 -21.15
N ILE A 180 -13.11 1.89 -21.62
CA ILE A 180 -13.00 3.32 -21.92
C ILE A 180 -14.02 3.72 -23.00
N ASN A 181 -14.14 2.96 -24.09
CA ASN A 181 -15.10 3.25 -25.15
C ASN A 181 -16.56 3.21 -24.67
N LEU A 182 -16.89 2.31 -23.75
CA LEU A 182 -18.22 2.25 -23.12
C LEU A 182 -18.47 3.47 -22.23
N MET A 183 -17.47 3.90 -21.46
CA MET A 183 -17.58 5.11 -20.63
C MET A 183 -17.76 6.37 -21.49
N VAL A 184 -17.01 6.49 -22.59
CA VAL A 184 -17.16 7.59 -23.57
C VAL A 184 -18.57 7.60 -24.14
N ARG A 185 -19.07 6.46 -24.65
CA ARG A 185 -20.44 6.37 -25.20
C ARG A 185 -21.55 6.62 -24.19
N ALA A 186 -21.29 6.40 -22.89
CA ALA A 186 -22.25 6.63 -21.83
C ALA A 186 -22.35 8.11 -21.43
N LEU A 187 -21.35 8.95 -21.75
CA LEU A 187 -21.42 10.38 -21.53
C LEU A 187 -22.09 11.07 -22.75
N PRO A 188 -23.13 11.87 -22.54
CA PRO A 188 -23.81 12.58 -23.61
C PRO A 188 -23.18 13.97 -23.86
N LEU A 189 -21.85 14.06 -24.07
CA LEU A 189 -21.15 15.35 -24.24
C LEU A 189 -20.70 15.66 -25.68
N GLY A 190 -20.92 14.73 -26.62
CA GLY A 190 -20.57 14.88 -28.04
C GLY A 190 -19.16 14.37 -28.34
N ASP A 191 -19.09 13.37 -29.22
CA ASP A 191 -17.92 12.51 -29.50
C ASP A 191 -16.59 13.24 -29.72
N GLN A 192 -16.59 14.46 -30.25
CA GLN A 192 -15.37 15.19 -30.63
C GLN A 192 -14.69 15.88 -29.44
N ARG A 193 -15.47 16.54 -28.56
CA ARG A 193 -14.96 17.21 -27.35
C ARG A 193 -14.56 16.20 -26.28
N GLU A 194 -15.28 15.08 -26.19
CA GLU A 194 -14.88 13.96 -25.34
C GLU A 194 -13.53 13.39 -25.72
N ARG A 195 -13.31 13.11 -27.01
CA ARG A 195 -12.02 12.56 -27.47
C ARG A 195 -10.85 13.49 -27.17
N GLU A 196 -11.02 14.81 -27.31
CA GLU A 196 -9.99 15.78 -26.90
C GLU A 196 -9.79 15.80 -25.39
N LEU A 197 -10.88 15.75 -24.59
CA LEU A 197 -10.80 15.74 -23.14
C LEU A 197 -10.08 14.48 -22.63
N PHE A 198 -10.48 13.30 -23.11
CA PHE A 198 -9.83 12.02 -22.80
C PHE A 198 -8.38 11.99 -23.31
N GLY A 199 -8.10 12.61 -24.46
CA GLY A 199 -6.75 12.80 -24.99
C GLY A 199 -5.86 13.59 -24.02
N LYS A 200 -6.34 14.75 -23.54
CA LYS A 200 -5.65 15.57 -22.53
C LYS A 200 -5.49 14.82 -21.20
N PHE A 201 -6.52 14.11 -20.73
CA PHE A 201 -6.39 13.27 -19.54
C PHE A 201 -5.34 12.18 -19.71
N ALA A 202 -5.29 11.52 -20.87
CA ALA A 202 -4.28 10.51 -21.16
C ALA A 202 -2.87 11.11 -21.23
N GLU A 203 -2.72 12.33 -21.76
CA GLU A 203 -1.46 13.05 -21.79
C GLU A 203 -0.98 13.41 -20.37
N VAL A 204 -1.85 14.01 -19.57
CA VAL A 204 -1.56 14.34 -18.16
C VAL A 204 -1.26 13.07 -17.37
N THR A 205 -2.06 12.01 -17.51
CA THR A 205 -1.82 10.73 -16.84
C THR A 205 -0.46 10.16 -17.23
N ARG A 206 -0.11 10.20 -18.52
CA ARG A 206 1.20 9.72 -19.00
C ARG A 206 2.34 10.58 -18.45
N ALA A 207 2.17 11.89 -18.35
CA ALA A 207 3.14 12.78 -17.74
C ALA A 207 3.32 12.48 -16.25
N THR A 208 2.22 12.32 -15.50
CA THR A 208 2.23 11.98 -14.07
C THR A 208 2.87 10.61 -13.82
N VAL A 209 2.53 9.58 -14.61
CA VAL A 209 3.13 8.24 -14.48
C VAL A 209 4.63 8.29 -14.76
N LYS A 210 5.07 9.00 -15.81
CA LYS A 210 6.50 9.20 -16.10
C LYS A 210 7.19 9.94 -14.95
N GLY A 211 6.56 10.98 -14.40
CA GLY A 211 7.05 11.72 -13.24
C GLY A 211 7.23 10.82 -12.02
N ASN A 212 6.21 10.05 -11.66
CA ASN A 212 6.26 9.11 -10.54
C ASN A 212 7.35 8.05 -10.71
N ILE A 213 7.56 7.54 -11.92
CA ILE A 213 8.65 6.58 -12.20
C ILE A 213 10.02 7.22 -12.00
N VAL A 214 10.22 8.47 -12.44
CA VAL A 214 11.49 9.19 -12.21
C VAL A 214 11.71 9.44 -10.73
N VAL A 215 10.69 9.91 -10.01
CA VAL A 215 10.75 10.10 -8.55
C VAL A 215 11.08 8.78 -7.85
N ALA A 216 10.46 7.67 -8.26
CA ALA A 216 10.74 6.34 -7.72
C ALA A 216 12.19 5.90 -7.91
N MET A 217 12.74 6.10 -9.10
CA MET A 217 14.14 5.75 -9.37
C MET A 217 15.09 6.60 -8.51
N VAL A 218 14.86 7.91 -8.43
CA VAL A 218 15.70 8.81 -7.61
C VAL A 218 15.59 8.45 -6.12
N GLN A 219 14.36 8.25 -5.63
CA GLN A 219 14.11 7.94 -4.22
C GLN A 219 14.69 6.59 -3.83
N GLY A 220 14.52 5.55 -4.65
CA GLY A 220 15.10 4.24 -4.38
C GLY A 220 16.62 4.22 -4.46
N ALA A 221 17.21 4.95 -5.40
CA ALA A 221 18.65 5.09 -5.51
C ALA A 221 19.24 5.82 -4.30
N LEU A 222 18.69 6.98 -3.93
CA LEU A 222 19.12 7.74 -2.77
C LEU A 222 18.93 6.95 -1.48
N GLY A 223 17.76 6.33 -1.28
CA GLY A 223 17.48 5.49 -0.12
C GLY A 223 18.44 4.31 0.00
N GLY A 224 18.70 3.61 -1.11
CA GLY A 224 19.67 2.52 -1.14
C GLY A 224 21.10 2.97 -0.85
N ILE A 225 21.54 4.11 -1.39
CA ILE A 225 22.87 4.67 -1.12
C ILE A 225 22.98 5.09 0.35
N ILE A 226 22.00 5.80 0.88
CA ILE A 226 22.00 6.25 2.29
C ILE A 226 22.06 5.04 3.22
N PHE A 227 21.24 4.02 2.98
CA PHE A 227 21.25 2.81 3.83
C PHE A 227 22.56 2.02 3.70
N ALA A 228 23.18 2.02 2.52
CA ALA A 228 24.50 1.41 2.34
C ALA A 228 25.58 2.17 3.12
N ILE A 229 25.53 3.51 3.13
CA ILE A 229 26.45 4.35 3.91
C ILE A 229 26.25 4.16 5.42
N LEU A 230 24.99 4.04 5.87
CA LEU A 230 24.63 3.81 7.27
C LEU A 230 24.92 2.37 7.75
N GLY A 231 25.40 1.48 6.87
CA GLY A 231 25.69 0.09 7.22
C GLY A 231 24.45 -0.77 7.48
N ILE A 232 23.26 -0.32 7.01
CA ILE A 232 22.02 -1.05 7.21
C ILE A 232 22.03 -2.30 6.30
N PRO A 233 21.86 -3.52 6.86
CA PRO A 233 21.82 -4.74 6.07
C PRO A 233 20.65 -4.70 5.07
N GLY A 234 20.90 -5.17 3.84
CA GLY A 234 19.86 -5.17 2.80
C GLY A 234 19.56 -3.79 2.19
N ALA A 235 20.48 -2.83 2.24
CA ALA A 235 20.33 -1.49 1.65
C ALA A 235 19.75 -1.47 0.21
N LEU A 236 20.20 -2.40 -0.66
CA LEU A 236 19.67 -2.52 -2.02
C LEU A 236 18.19 -2.93 -2.02
N LEU A 237 17.81 -3.89 -1.17
CA LEU A 237 16.43 -4.36 -1.04
C LEU A 237 15.53 -3.22 -0.58
N TRP A 238 15.95 -2.49 0.45
CA TRP A 238 15.23 -1.33 0.95
C TRP A 238 15.12 -0.18 -0.07
N GLY A 239 16.17 0.06 -0.88
CA GLY A 239 16.10 1.01 -1.98
C GLY A 239 15.06 0.62 -3.05
N VAL A 240 15.02 -0.67 -3.42
CA VAL A 240 14.00 -1.20 -4.36
C VAL A 240 12.60 -1.07 -3.79
N VAL A 241 12.43 -1.37 -2.50
CA VAL A 241 11.16 -1.20 -1.79
C VAL A 241 10.74 0.26 -1.75
N MET A 242 11.66 1.18 -1.46
CA MET A 242 11.38 2.61 -1.40
C MET A 242 10.99 3.17 -2.77
N ALA A 243 11.66 2.73 -3.85
CA ALA A 243 11.23 3.02 -5.21
C ALA A 243 9.81 2.53 -5.48
N PHE A 244 9.53 1.26 -5.18
CA PHE A 244 8.23 0.66 -5.43
C PHE A 244 7.11 1.36 -4.64
N LEU A 245 7.34 1.63 -3.36
CA LEU A 245 6.37 2.30 -2.50
C LEU A 245 6.13 3.75 -2.93
N SER A 246 7.12 4.46 -3.47
CA SER A 246 6.92 5.83 -3.98
C SER A 246 5.99 5.92 -5.19
N LEU A 247 5.81 4.81 -5.93
CA LEU A 247 4.83 4.73 -7.01
C LEU A 247 3.38 4.74 -6.49
N ILE A 248 3.19 4.53 -5.18
CA ILE A 248 1.91 4.61 -4.48
C ILE A 248 1.70 6.06 -4.03
N PRO A 249 0.79 6.83 -4.66
CA PRO A 249 0.46 8.18 -4.22
C PRO A 249 -0.03 8.16 -2.77
N ALA A 250 0.40 9.14 -1.97
CA ALA A 250 0.07 9.35 -0.54
C ALA A 250 0.76 8.45 0.50
N VAL A 251 1.39 7.33 0.14
CA VAL A 251 1.89 6.34 1.12
C VAL A 251 3.41 6.16 1.10
N GLY A 252 4.06 6.37 -0.05
CA GLY A 252 5.39 5.82 -0.32
C GLY A 252 6.56 6.29 0.52
N ALA A 253 6.68 7.59 0.79
CA ALA A 253 7.80 8.12 1.57
C ALA A 253 7.57 8.00 3.09
N GLY A 254 6.33 8.22 3.55
CA GLY A 254 6.00 8.24 4.97
C GLY A 254 6.14 6.89 5.66
N ILE A 255 5.75 5.79 5.00
CA ILE A 255 5.86 4.43 5.59
C ILE A 255 7.31 3.98 5.75
N VAL A 256 8.24 4.42 4.89
CA VAL A 256 9.65 4.00 4.98
C VAL A 256 10.43 4.89 5.94
N TRP A 257 10.13 6.19 5.98
CA TRP A 257 10.83 7.11 6.88
C TRP A 257 10.43 6.94 8.34
N LEU A 258 9.19 6.52 8.63
CA LEU A 258 8.70 6.45 10.00
C LEU A 258 9.41 5.36 10.85
N PRO A 259 9.65 4.12 10.38
CA PRO A 259 10.45 3.13 11.11
C PRO A 259 11.92 3.54 11.24
N VAL A 260 12.48 4.18 10.20
CA VAL A 260 13.89 4.60 10.17
C VAL A 260 14.14 5.78 11.13
N ALA A 261 13.20 6.72 11.22
CA ALA A 261 13.25 7.83 12.18
C ALA A 261 12.97 7.42 13.62
N VAL A 262 12.39 6.24 13.85
CA VAL A 262 12.23 5.64 15.18
C VAL A 262 13.46 4.81 15.56
N TYR A 263 14.19 4.28 14.56
CA TYR A 263 15.41 3.50 14.76
C TYR A 263 16.66 4.36 14.93
N LEU A 264 16.75 5.51 14.23
CA LEU A 264 17.78 6.55 14.39
C LEU A 264 17.50 7.45 15.60
#